data_AF-A0A1G7B1Q9-F1
#
_entry.id   AF-A0A1G7B1Q9-F1
#
_cell.length_a   1.000
_cell.length_b   1.000
_cell.length_c   1.000
_cell.angle_alpha   90.00
_cell.angle_beta   90.00
_cell.angle_gamma   90.00
#
_symmetry.space_group_name_H-M   'P 1'
#
loop_
_entity.id
_entity.type
_entity.pdbx_description
1 polymer ?
#
loop_
_entity_poly.entity_id
_entity_poly.type
_entity_poly.pdbx_seq_one_letter_code
_entity_poly.pdbx_strand_id
1 'polypeptide(L)'
;MTAAERREQITAGIVARTGITEAMIEQLVHAFYAKVRKDPMIGPVFETGISNWEPHLAQMCAFWSSVALMTGRYHGTPMVKHMPLPIDAAHFDRWLELFEATAAELCPPDAAAHFIDRARRIASSLEMGVAGGQGVMLAVGERYRRSEAGAVQ
;
A
#
# COMPACT_ATOMS: atom_id res chain seq x y z
N MET A 1 20.94 -22.21 -11.73
CA MET A 1 19.80 -21.68 -10.95
C MET A 1 19.03 -20.69 -11.82
N THR A 2 17.76 -20.99 -12.11
CA THR A 2 16.86 -20.17 -12.92
C THR A 2 16.36 -18.95 -12.14
N ALA A 3 15.73 -17.99 -12.84
CA ALA A 3 15.10 -16.84 -12.19
C ALA A 3 13.94 -17.25 -11.25
N ALA A 4 13.23 -18.33 -11.58
CA ALA A 4 12.15 -18.88 -10.76
C ALA A 4 12.69 -19.50 -9.47
N GLU A 5 13.71 -20.35 -9.56
CA GLU A 5 14.36 -20.97 -8.39
C GLU A 5 14.95 -19.92 -7.44
N ARG A 6 15.57 -18.87 -7.99
CA ARG A 6 16.09 -17.75 -7.19
C ARG A 6 14.97 -17.04 -6.43
N ARG A 7 13.82 -16.84 -7.06
CA ARG A 7 12.66 -16.19 -6.44
C ARG A 7 12.10 -17.05 -5.32
N GLU A 8 11.92 -18.34 -5.56
CA GLU A 8 11.46 -19.29 -4.54
C GLU A 8 12.36 -19.30 -3.30
N GLN A 9 13.69 -19.31 -3.50
CA GLN A 9 14.64 -19.28 -2.39
C GLN A 9 14.56 -17.97 -1.59
N ILE A 10 14.39 -16.83 -2.26
CA ILE A 10 14.18 -15.54 -1.60
C ILE A 10 12.87 -15.54 -0.80
N THR A 11 11.78 -16.00 -1.42
CA THR A 11 10.47 -16.14 -0.78
C THR A 11 10.57 -16.98 0.48
N ALA A 12 11.16 -18.18 0.39
CA ALA A 12 11.35 -19.08 1.52
C ALA A 12 12.18 -18.42 2.65
N GLY A 13 13.24 -17.70 2.29
CA GLY A 13 14.05 -16.96 3.26
C GLY A 13 13.28 -15.84 3.97
N ILE A 14 12.37 -15.15 3.28
CA ILE A 14 11.49 -14.14 3.90
C ILE A 14 10.49 -14.82 4.84
N VAL A 15 9.82 -15.87 4.38
CA VAL A 15 8.86 -16.64 5.19
C VAL A 15 9.52 -17.15 6.47
N ALA A 16 10.72 -17.73 6.38
CA ALA A 16 11.45 -18.24 7.53
C ALA A 16 11.78 -17.16 8.58
N ARG A 17 12.07 -15.93 8.15
CA ARG A 17 12.40 -14.82 9.07
C ARG A 17 11.19 -14.11 9.65
N THR A 18 10.08 -14.10 8.94
CA THR A 18 8.92 -13.24 9.28
C THR A 18 7.71 -14.04 9.73
N GLY A 19 7.62 -15.32 9.38
CA GLY A 19 6.43 -16.14 9.59
C GLY A 19 5.24 -15.77 8.70
N ILE A 20 5.42 -14.90 7.70
CA ILE A 20 4.33 -14.45 6.82
C ILE A 20 3.83 -15.62 5.97
N THR A 21 2.51 -15.79 5.94
CA THR A 21 1.81 -16.76 5.10
C THR A 21 0.79 -16.06 4.21
N GLU A 22 0.30 -16.77 3.18
CA GLU A 22 -0.76 -16.27 2.32
C GLU A 22 -2.07 -16.02 3.07
N ALA A 23 -2.42 -16.87 4.04
CA ALA A 23 -3.59 -16.68 4.89
C ALA A 23 -3.45 -15.42 5.77
N MET A 24 -2.25 -15.13 6.26
CA MET A 24 -1.98 -13.89 7.01
C MET A 24 -2.14 -12.66 6.13
N ILE A 25 -1.67 -12.71 4.88
CA ILE A 25 -1.86 -11.62 3.91
C ILE A 25 -3.35 -11.39 3.67
N GLU A 26 -4.12 -12.44 3.44
CA GLU A 26 -5.57 -12.34 3.22
C GLU A 26 -6.27 -11.71 4.42
N GLN A 27 -6.00 -12.20 5.64
CA GLN A 27 -6.57 -11.63 6.87
C GLN A 27 -6.22 -10.16 7.06
N LEU A 28 -4.94 -9.80 6.89
CA LEU A 28 -4.47 -8.42 7.01
C LEU A 28 -5.15 -7.51 5.98
N VAL A 29 -5.18 -7.92 4.71
CA VAL A 29 -5.81 -7.14 3.63
C VAL A 29 -7.29 -6.94 3.89
N HIS A 30 -8.03 -7.99 4.21
CA HIS A 30 -9.47 -7.89 4.45
C HIS A 30 -9.78 -7.02 5.67
N ALA A 31 -9.06 -7.20 6.78
CA ALA A 31 -9.25 -6.39 7.98
C ALA A 31 -8.90 -4.92 7.74
N PHE A 32 -7.81 -4.67 7.02
CA PHE A 32 -7.37 -3.33 6.68
C PHE A 32 -8.42 -2.60 5.83
N TYR A 33 -8.88 -3.22 4.74
CA TYR A 33 -9.88 -2.59 3.88
C TYR A 33 -11.26 -2.47 4.55
N ALA A 34 -11.59 -3.34 5.50
CA ALA A 34 -12.78 -3.15 6.33
C ALA A 34 -12.71 -1.87 7.18
N LYS A 35 -11.52 -1.46 7.64
CA LYS A 35 -11.30 -0.18 8.32
C LYS A 35 -11.29 0.99 7.33
N VAL A 36 -10.59 0.86 6.21
CA VAL A 36 -10.52 1.90 5.14
C VAL A 36 -11.93 2.32 4.70
N ARG A 37 -12.83 1.36 4.46
CA ARG A 37 -14.21 1.64 4.01
C ARG A 37 -15.04 2.43 5.00
N LYS A 38 -14.72 2.33 6.29
CA LYS A 38 -15.42 3.05 7.37
C LYS A 38 -14.75 4.38 7.69
N ASP A 39 -13.58 4.65 7.14
CA ASP A 39 -12.84 5.86 7.42
C ASP A 39 -13.45 7.06 6.67
N PRO A 40 -13.77 8.17 7.35
CA PRO A 40 -14.45 9.30 6.72
C PRO A 40 -13.57 10.08 5.74
N MET A 41 -12.24 10.02 5.88
CA MET A 41 -11.31 10.75 5.00
C MET A 41 -10.99 9.94 3.75
N ILE A 42 -10.51 8.71 3.93
CA ILE A 42 -10.02 7.91 2.80
C ILE A 42 -11.10 7.00 2.21
N GLY A 43 -12.11 6.58 2.97
CA GLY A 43 -13.20 5.73 2.50
C GLY A 43 -13.87 6.23 1.22
N PRO A 44 -14.26 7.52 1.12
CA PRO A 44 -14.85 8.07 -0.10
C PRO A 44 -13.98 7.97 -1.35
N VAL A 45 -12.65 8.05 -1.20
CA VAL A 45 -11.71 7.89 -2.32
C VAL A 45 -11.79 6.48 -2.91
N PHE A 46 -11.86 5.46 -2.04
CA PHE A 46 -11.97 4.07 -2.46
C PHE A 46 -13.36 3.74 -3.01
N GLU A 47 -14.44 4.17 -2.35
CA GLU A 47 -15.82 3.88 -2.80
C GLU A 47 -16.16 4.56 -4.15
N THR A 48 -15.49 5.67 -4.49
CA THR A 48 -15.64 6.29 -5.82
C THR A 48 -14.96 5.45 -6.92
N GLY A 49 -13.85 4.78 -6.60
CA GLY A 49 -13.05 4.03 -7.58
C GLY A 49 -13.35 2.54 -7.65
N ILE A 50 -14.06 1.98 -6.67
CA ILE A 50 -14.27 0.54 -6.51
C ILE A 50 -15.76 0.25 -6.40
N SER A 51 -16.33 -0.29 -7.47
CA SER A 51 -17.73 -0.76 -7.49
C SER A 51 -17.89 -2.22 -7.08
N ASN A 52 -16.85 -3.05 -7.26
CA ASN A 52 -16.83 -4.44 -6.83
C ASN A 52 -15.63 -4.72 -5.93
N TRP A 53 -15.91 -4.97 -4.65
CA TRP A 53 -14.91 -5.15 -3.62
C TRP A 53 -14.23 -6.52 -3.65
N GLU A 54 -14.89 -7.59 -4.07
CA GLU A 54 -14.30 -8.93 -4.03
C GLU A 54 -13.09 -9.07 -4.98
N PRO A 55 -13.19 -8.70 -6.27
CA PRO A 55 -12.04 -8.74 -7.18
C PRO A 55 -10.94 -7.75 -6.77
N HIS A 56 -11.32 -6.62 -6.17
CA HIS A 56 -10.35 -5.66 -5.66
C HIS A 56 -9.53 -6.25 -4.51
N LEU A 57 -10.17 -6.89 -3.53
CA LEU A 57 -9.49 -7.52 -2.40
C LEU A 57 -8.60 -8.68 -2.87
N ALA A 58 -9.06 -9.51 -3.82
CA ALA A 58 -8.24 -10.55 -4.42
C ALA A 58 -6.96 -9.97 -5.08
N GLN A 59 -7.10 -8.85 -5.81
CA GLN A 59 -5.97 -8.15 -6.40
C GLN A 59 -5.01 -7.58 -5.32
N MET A 60 -5.54 -7.07 -4.21
CA MET A 60 -4.74 -6.56 -3.10
C MET A 60 -4.00 -7.67 -2.35
N CYS A 61 -4.58 -8.87 -2.20
CA CYS A 61 -3.87 -10.04 -1.70
C CYS A 61 -2.69 -10.42 -2.61
N ALA A 62 -2.90 -10.44 -3.94
CA ALA A 62 -1.82 -10.69 -4.89
C ALA A 62 -0.73 -9.61 -4.82
N PHE A 63 -1.12 -8.33 -4.68
CA PHE A 63 -0.21 -7.21 -4.51
C PHE A 63 0.66 -7.37 -3.27
N TRP A 64 0.04 -7.61 -2.11
CA TRP A 64 0.76 -7.74 -0.85
C TRP A 64 1.64 -8.97 -0.77
N SER A 65 1.29 -10.06 -1.46
CA SER A 65 2.20 -11.20 -1.60
C SER A 65 3.40 -10.89 -2.49
N SER A 66 3.22 -10.17 -3.60
CA SER A 66 4.36 -9.68 -4.39
C SER A 66 5.25 -8.75 -3.56
N VAL A 67 4.67 -7.87 -2.75
CA VAL A 67 5.39 -6.87 -1.96
C VAL A 67 6.11 -7.48 -0.76
N ALA A 68 5.40 -8.28 0.04
CA ALA A 68 5.93 -8.85 1.26
C ALA A 68 6.82 -10.06 0.99
N LEU A 69 6.42 -10.94 0.07
CA LEU A 69 7.06 -12.24 -0.14
C LEU A 69 7.83 -12.33 -1.46
N MET A 70 7.78 -11.32 -2.34
CA MET A 70 8.43 -11.33 -3.66
C MET A 70 7.93 -12.45 -4.59
N THR A 71 6.67 -12.88 -4.45
CA THR A 71 6.10 -13.98 -5.25
C THR A 71 5.92 -13.65 -6.73
N GLY A 72 5.73 -12.37 -7.07
CA GLY A 72 5.48 -11.92 -8.45
C GLY A 72 4.07 -12.21 -8.96
N ARG A 73 3.08 -12.40 -8.08
CA ARG A 73 1.68 -12.68 -8.47
C ARG A 73 0.94 -11.45 -8.98
N TYR A 74 1.32 -10.27 -8.51
CA TYR A 74 0.79 -8.99 -8.99
C TYR A 74 1.58 -8.40 -10.16
N HIS A 75 0.85 -7.95 -11.19
CA HIS A 75 1.40 -7.42 -12.44
C HIS A 75 0.83 -6.03 -12.80
N GLY A 76 0.13 -5.37 -11.89
CA GLY A 76 -0.47 -4.06 -12.14
C GLY A 76 0.52 -2.90 -12.01
N THR A 77 0.04 -1.69 -12.32
CA THR A 77 0.81 -0.43 -12.27
C THR A 77 0.18 0.54 -11.27
N PRO A 78 0.50 0.44 -9.95
CA PRO A 78 -0.15 1.22 -8.91
C PRO A 78 -0.13 2.73 -9.18
N MET A 79 1.02 3.27 -9.62
CA MET A 79 1.18 4.71 -9.86
C MET A 79 0.13 5.28 -10.81
N VAL A 80 -0.15 4.59 -11.93
CA VAL A 80 -1.12 5.02 -12.94
C VAL A 80 -2.53 5.15 -12.34
N LYS A 81 -2.86 4.32 -11.35
CA LYS A 81 -4.17 4.34 -10.68
C LYS A 81 -4.28 5.44 -9.62
N HIS A 82 -3.17 5.86 -9.02
CA HIS A 82 -3.16 6.86 -7.93
C HIS A 82 -3.01 8.30 -8.45
N MET A 83 -2.30 8.49 -9.56
CA MET A 83 -2.04 9.80 -10.16
C MET A 83 -3.29 10.68 -10.42
N PRO A 84 -4.44 10.15 -10.91
CA PRO A 84 -5.63 10.97 -11.13
C PRO A 84 -6.44 11.23 -9.85
N LEU A 85 -6.12 10.59 -8.72
CA LEU A 85 -6.92 10.69 -7.50
C LEU A 85 -6.68 12.04 -6.80
N PRO A 86 -7.71 12.61 -6.14
CA PRO A 86 -7.58 13.84 -5.36
C PRO A 86 -6.94 13.60 -3.99
N ILE A 87 -5.82 12.88 -3.94
CA ILE A 87 -5.11 12.50 -2.71
C ILE A 87 -3.85 13.33 -2.50
N ASP A 88 -3.43 13.44 -1.25
CA ASP A 88 -2.25 14.17 -0.79
C ASP A 88 -1.64 13.51 0.45
N ALA A 89 -0.65 14.14 1.07
CA ALA A 89 0.06 13.62 2.24
C ALA A 89 -0.88 13.18 3.37
N ALA A 90 -1.97 13.92 3.64
CA ALA A 90 -2.91 13.57 4.70
C ALA A 90 -3.60 12.22 4.44
N HIS A 91 -3.93 11.95 3.18
CA HIS A 91 -4.54 10.68 2.79
C HIS A 91 -3.57 9.51 2.94
N PHE A 92 -2.30 9.70 2.56
CA PHE A 92 -1.26 8.67 2.73
C PHE A 92 -0.95 8.42 4.22
N ASP A 93 -0.86 9.48 5.02
CA ASP A 93 -0.67 9.37 6.47
C ASP A 93 -1.82 8.58 7.10
N ARG A 94 -3.07 8.91 6.74
CA ARG A 94 -4.24 8.21 7.27
C ARG A 94 -4.30 6.74 6.85
N TRP A 95 -3.95 6.45 5.59
CA TRP A 95 -3.87 5.08 5.10
C TRP A 95 -2.80 4.28 5.86
N LEU A 96 -1.63 4.88 6.12
CA LEU A 96 -0.56 4.26 6.90
C LEU A 96 -0.98 4.01 8.35
N GLU A 97 -1.60 4.97 9.02
CA GLU A 97 -2.10 4.80 10.40
C GLU A 97 -3.01 3.56 10.52
N LEU A 98 -3.98 3.44 9.61
CA LEU A 98 -4.90 2.30 9.60
C LEU A 98 -4.19 0.98 9.27
N PHE A 99 -3.23 1.01 8.35
CA PHE A 99 -2.48 -0.18 7.96
C PHE A 99 -1.57 -0.66 9.09
N GLU A 100 -0.80 0.25 9.70
CA GLU A 100 0.11 -0.03 10.81
C GLU A 100 -0.64 -0.56 12.03
N ALA A 101 -1.77 0.06 12.39
CA ALA A 101 -2.61 -0.44 13.48
C ALA A 101 -3.11 -1.86 13.19
N THR A 102 -3.59 -2.13 11.97
CA THR A 102 -4.10 -3.45 11.60
C THR A 102 -3.00 -4.52 11.58
N ALA A 103 -1.81 -4.19 11.08
CA ALA A 103 -0.67 -5.08 11.10
C ALA A 103 -0.22 -5.40 12.54
N ALA A 104 -0.18 -4.39 13.41
CA ALA A 104 0.17 -4.60 14.82
C ALA A 104 -0.87 -5.43 15.60
N GLU A 105 -2.16 -5.32 15.24
CA GLU A 105 -3.24 -6.10 15.85
C GLU A 105 -3.24 -7.58 15.43
N LEU A 106 -2.90 -7.87 14.17
CA LEU A 106 -3.09 -9.21 13.59
C LEU A 106 -1.83 -10.03 13.39
N CYS A 107 -0.68 -9.38 13.24
CA CYS A 107 0.56 -10.05 12.85
C CYS A 107 1.54 -10.15 14.02
N PRO A 108 2.36 -11.23 14.07
CA PRO A 108 3.53 -11.27 14.94
C PRO A 108 4.47 -10.08 14.68
N PRO A 109 5.27 -9.64 15.66
CA PRO A 109 6.10 -8.43 15.54
C PRO A 109 6.99 -8.38 14.28
N ASP A 110 7.65 -9.49 13.92
CA ASP A 110 8.53 -9.54 12.75
C ASP A 110 7.75 -9.41 11.42
N ALA A 111 6.58 -10.03 11.34
CA ALA A 111 5.68 -9.89 10.20
C ALA A 111 5.14 -8.46 10.09
N ALA A 112 4.65 -7.91 11.20
CA ALA A 112 4.11 -6.55 11.26
C ALA A 112 5.18 -5.53 10.83
N ALA A 113 6.37 -5.58 11.41
CA ALA A 113 7.48 -4.70 11.05
C ALA A 113 7.84 -4.79 9.56
N HIS A 114 7.85 -6.02 9.00
CA HIS A 114 8.16 -6.25 7.60
C HIS A 114 7.10 -5.70 6.63
N PHE A 115 5.82 -5.80 6.98
CA PHE A 115 4.72 -5.17 6.24
C PHE A 115 4.77 -3.64 6.33
N ILE A 116 4.98 -3.10 7.52
CA ILE A 116 4.98 -1.65 7.79
C ILE A 116 6.12 -0.94 7.04
N ASP A 117 7.34 -1.49 7.07
CA ASP A 117 8.48 -0.91 6.31
C ASP A 117 8.13 -0.78 4.81
N ARG A 118 7.49 -1.79 4.22
CA ARG A 118 7.07 -1.78 2.82
C ARG A 118 5.94 -0.80 2.57
N ALA A 119 4.94 -0.77 3.45
CA ALA A 119 3.82 0.15 3.38
C ALA A 119 4.31 1.61 3.32
N ARG A 120 5.24 1.99 4.21
CA ARG A 120 5.83 3.33 4.26
C ARG A 120 6.59 3.68 2.98
N ARG A 121 7.38 2.75 2.44
CA ARG A 121 8.10 2.95 1.16
C ARG A 121 7.14 3.14 -0.01
N ILE A 122 6.06 2.37 -0.06
CA ILE A 122 5.03 2.48 -1.11
C ILE A 122 4.32 3.83 -1.00
N ALA A 123 3.86 4.21 0.19
CA ALA A 123 3.19 5.48 0.41
C ALA A 123 4.08 6.66 0.01
N SER A 124 5.35 6.67 0.44
CA SER A 124 6.32 7.73 0.08
C SER A 124 6.56 7.81 -1.44
N SER A 125 6.72 6.66 -2.11
CA SER A 125 6.91 6.62 -3.56
C SER A 125 5.67 7.10 -4.32
N LEU A 126 4.47 6.65 -3.91
CA LEU A 126 3.21 7.07 -4.51
C LEU A 126 2.95 8.56 -4.30
N GLU A 127 3.19 9.08 -3.10
CA GLU A 127 3.04 10.52 -2.82
C GLU A 127 3.94 11.37 -3.72
N MET A 128 5.23 11.00 -3.83
CA MET A 128 6.17 11.68 -4.70
C MET A 128 5.73 11.62 -6.17
N GLY A 129 5.29 10.46 -6.64
CA GLY A 129 4.80 10.30 -8.02
C GLY A 129 3.50 11.05 -8.29
N VAL A 130 2.57 11.11 -7.34
CA VAL A 130 1.35 11.91 -7.43
C VAL A 130 1.70 13.39 -7.48
N ALA A 131 2.60 13.88 -6.62
CA ALA A 131 3.05 15.28 -6.64
C ALA A 131 3.66 15.64 -8.00
N GLY A 132 4.59 14.83 -8.50
CA GLY A 132 5.22 15.05 -9.81
C GLY A 132 4.23 15.00 -10.97
N GLY A 133 3.26 14.08 -10.92
CA GLY A 133 2.17 14.01 -11.90
C GLY A 133 1.24 15.23 -11.90
N GLN A 134 1.22 16.00 -10.81
CA GLN A 134 0.50 17.27 -10.67
C GLN A 134 1.40 18.49 -10.90
N GLY A 135 2.64 18.28 -11.38
CA GLY A 135 3.60 19.35 -11.66
C GLY A 135 4.28 19.92 -10.42
N VAL A 136 4.14 19.29 -9.25
CA VAL A 136 4.78 19.72 -8.00
C VAL A 136 6.06 18.94 -7.78
N MET A 137 7.18 19.64 -7.63
CA MET A 137 8.48 19.06 -7.29
C MET A 137 8.74 19.25 -5.79
N LEU A 138 8.69 18.15 -5.03
CA LEU A 138 8.94 18.18 -3.59
C LEU A 138 10.43 18.25 -3.28
N ALA A 139 10.81 19.09 -2.32
CA ALA A 139 12.13 19.06 -1.72
C ALA A 139 12.29 17.84 -0.78
N VAL A 140 13.53 17.55 -0.39
CA VAL A 140 13.82 16.48 0.58
C VAL A 140 13.12 16.80 1.91
N GLY A 141 12.24 15.90 2.34
CA GLY A 141 11.47 16.05 3.59
C GLY A 141 10.16 16.82 3.44
N GLU A 142 9.88 17.37 2.26
CA GLU A 142 8.60 18.02 1.98
C GLU A 142 7.49 16.99 1.70
N ARG A 143 6.27 17.32 2.09
CA ARG A 143 5.07 16.48 1.92
C ARG A 143 4.10 17.18 0.97
N TYR A 144 3.47 16.42 0.09
CA TYR A 144 2.55 16.99 -0.89
C TYR A 144 1.23 17.43 -0.24
N ARG A 145 0.93 18.73 -0.26
CA ARG A 145 -0.31 19.31 0.28
C ARG A 145 -1.09 20.02 -0.83
N ARG A 146 -2.32 19.56 -1.12
CA ARG A 146 -3.12 20.15 -2.21
C ARG A 146 -3.67 21.54 -1.89
N SER A 147 -3.86 21.87 -0.62
CA SER A 147 -4.42 23.16 -0.17
C SER A 147 -3.48 24.36 -0.38
N GLU A 148 -2.20 24.14 -0.68
CA GLU A 148 -1.22 25.22 -0.92
C GLU A 148 -0.94 25.44 -2.42
N ALA A 149 -1.34 24.50 -3.28
CA ALA A 149 -1.14 24.58 -4.74
C ALA A 149 -2.30 25.25 -5.51
N GLY A 150 -3.32 25.76 -4.81
CA GLY A 150 -4.56 26.27 -5.40
C GLY A 150 -4.85 27.77 -5.21
N ALA A 151 -3.92 28.54 -4.64
CA ALA A 151 -4.08 29.99 -4.49
C ALA A 151 -3.20 30.74 -5.50
N VAL A 152 -3.58 30.69 -6.77
CA VAL A 152 -3.28 31.78 -7.71
C VAL A 152 -4.62 32.42 -8.04
N GLN A 153 -4.79 33.64 -7.54
CA GLN A 153 -5.90 34.55 -7.87
C GLN A 153 -5.92 34.87 -9.35
#